data_AF-M3H6B0-F1
#
_entry.id   AF-M3H6B0-F1
#
_cell.length_a   1.000
_cell.length_b   1.000
_cell.length_c   1.000
_cell.angle_alpha   90.00
_cell.angle_beta   90.00
_cell.angle_gamma   90.00
#
_symmetry.space_group_name_H-M   'P 1'
#
loop_
_entity.id
_entity.type
_entity.pdbx_description
1 polymer ?
#
loop_
_entity_poly.entity_id
_entity_poly.type
_entity_poly.pdbx_seq_one_letter_code
_entity_poly.pdbx_strand_id
1 'polypeptide(L)'
;MPETDRLPGTPNRFFLSIFTSISAFNNAGFSIVDDLSFLSKDPLCLLIVQFLIVMGGIGFPVIIFIEKSILEIIQKFMGKVEAVTETFMMRRTVLLGEDPPAWYIFVIATSVRLEGRLEIYRKELFGDANRMQMAIIVLGSLILIHIGGIAILLIEYNNVETIGKMVFSEKLFNSFFLSVSSRTAGFNTFDITEIESATYVLLCALMFIGGGPQGAAGGIKITTFFILILYLKNVIRPQARVQAWGEDVSKNSVAISTRIYFLATISLVVFMFLITLANGNRHGIETIFFEVMSAFGTVGLSLGMTAYTNDLEKFLYIALMFMGRVGTFTLLIAFTGHSGLGDLGGKDDGLKIQVG
;
A
#
# COMPACT_ATOMS: atom_id res chain seq x y z
N MET A 1 -19.70 -0.86 32.71
CA MET A 1 -19.23 -1.09 31.33
C MET A 1 -19.26 -2.58 31.07
N PRO A 2 -19.88 -3.06 29.97
CA PRO A 2 -19.95 -4.48 29.65
C PRO A 2 -18.54 -5.06 29.50
N GLU A 3 -18.37 -6.35 29.80
CA GLU A 3 -17.06 -7.03 29.75
C GLU A 3 -16.41 -7.05 28.37
N THR A 4 -17.18 -6.77 27.31
CA THR A 4 -16.73 -6.71 25.91
C THR A 4 -15.91 -5.46 25.56
N ASP A 5 -15.88 -4.43 26.42
CA ASP A 5 -15.11 -3.19 26.22
C ASP A 5 -13.75 -3.18 26.95
N ARG A 6 -13.39 -4.30 27.61
CA ARG A 6 -12.13 -4.39 28.36
C ARG A 6 -11.01 -4.84 27.43
N LEU A 7 -10.10 -3.92 27.13
CA LEU A 7 -8.81 -4.22 26.51
C LEU A 7 -8.12 -5.38 27.25
N PRO A 8 -7.69 -6.44 26.56
CA PRO A 8 -6.94 -7.52 27.19
C PRO A 8 -5.68 -6.98 27.87
N GLY A 9 -5.46 -7.30 29.15
CA GLY A 9 -4.23 -6.97 29.88
C GLY A 9 -4.08 -5.53 30.41
N THR A 10 -5.12 -4.69 30.36
CA THR A 10 -5.08 -3.27 30.80
C THR A 10 -3.88 -2.43 30.26
N PRO A 11 -3.51 -2.50 28.97
CA PRO A 11 -2.51 -1.61 28.42
C PRO A 11 -2.99 -0.15 28.51
N ASN A 12 -2.05 0.78 28.71
CA ASN A 12 -2.36 2.20 28.67
C ASN A 12 -2.91 2.54 27.27
N ARG A 13 -4.18 2.99 27.22
CA ARG A 13 -4.90 3.33 25.98
C ARG A 13 -4.14 4.32 25.10
N PHE A 14 -3.45 5.27 25.73
CA PHE A 14 -2.63 6.25 25.02
C PHE A 14 -1.46 5.57 24.30
N PHE A 15 -0.72 4.71 25.00
CA PHE A 15 0.39 3.96 24.42
C PHE A 15 -0.08 3.00 23.31
N LEU A 16 -1.20 2.29 23.54
CA LEU A 16 -1.78 1.40 22.54
C LEU A 16 -2.13 2.16 21.26
N SER A 17 -2.81 3.30 21.38
CA SER A 17 -3.19 4.11 20.21
C SER A 17 -1.99 4.59 19.39
N ILE A 18 -0.92 5.04 20.05
CA ILE A 18 0.33 5.46 19.40
C ILE A 18 1.00 4.27 18.72
N PHE A 19 1.16 3.15 19.43
CA PHE A 19 1.82 1.97 18.90
C PHE A 19 1.08 1.40 17.68
N THR A 20 -0.24 1.23 17.79
CA THR A 20 -1.08 0.74 16.68
C THR A 20 -1.01 1.70 15.49
N SER A 21 -0.98 3.02 15.72
CA SER A 21 -0.85 3.99 14.63
C SER A 21 0.48 3.88 13.90
N ILE A 22 1.60 3.75 14.64
CA ILE A 22 2.94 3.59 14.05
C ILE A 22 3.03 2.25 13.30
N SER A 23 2.53 1.17 13.91
CA SER A 23 2.51 -0.17 13.31
C SER A 23 1.67 -0.21 12.04
N ALA A 24 0.49 0.43 12.05
CA ALA A 24 -0.40 0.54 10.89
C ALA A 24 0.22 1.37 9.77
N PHE A 25 0.78 2.54 10.07
CA PHE A 25 1.41 3.39 9.05
C PHE A 25 2.66 2.74 8.43
N ASN A 26 3.41 1.96 9.21
CA ASN A 26 4.58 1.25 8.71
C ASN A 26 4.27 -0.13 8.11
N ASN A 27 2.99 -0.51 8.03
CA ASN A 27 2.54 -1.82 7.54
C ASN A 27 3.31 -2.96 8.25
N ALA A 28 3.38 -2.90 9.58
CA ALA A 28 4.21 -3.81 10.37
C ALA A 28 3.44 -5.02 10.93
N GLY A 29 2.12 -4.89 11.15
CA GLY A 29 1.27 -5.96 11.68
C GLY A 29 1.50 -6.36 13.12
N PHE A 30 2.36 -5.64 13.84
CA PHE A 30 2.53 -5.85 15.27
C PHE A 30 1.41 -5.19 16.04
N SER A 31 0.83 -5.93 16.98
CA SER A 31 -0.11 -5.44 17.97
C SER A 31 0.45 -5.75 19.37
N ILE A 32 0.16 -4.86 20.34
CA ILE A 32 0.48 -5.10 21.75
C ILE A 32 -0.50 -6.12 22.37
N VAL A 33 -1.71 -6.14 21.83
CA VAL A 33 -2.76 -7.12 22.13
C VAL A 33 -2.68 -8.22 21.08
N ASP A 34 -3.18 -9.42 21.36
CA ASP A 34 -3.12 -10.57 20.44
C ASP A 34 -3.60 -10.23 19.01
N ASP A 35 -4.68 -9.46 18.87
CA ASP A 35 -5.20 -8.97 17.58
C ASP A 35 -6.00 -7.65 17.70
N LEU A 36 -6.61 -7.21 16.59
CA LEU A 36 -7.51 -6.04 16.54
C LEU A 36 -9.00 -6.45 16.61
N SER A 37 -9.32 -7.66 17.12
CA SER A 37 -10.70 -8.14 17.21
C SER A 37 -11.61 -7.23 18.05
N PHE A 38 -11.05 -6.54 19.05
CA PHE A 38 -11.77 -5.56 19.87
C PHE A 38 -12.27 -4.35 19.06
N LEU A 39 -11.70 -4.06 17.89
CA LEU A 39 -12.15 -2.98 17.00
C LEU A 39 -13.20 -3.44 15.97
N SER A 40 -13.55 -4.73 15.94
CA SER A 40 -14.51 -5.29 14.97
C SER A 40 -15.88 -4.58 14.98
N LYS A 41 -16.29 -4.03 16.12
CA LYS A 41 -17.55 -3.31 16.29
C LYS A 41 -17.45 -1.79 16.10
N ASP A 42 -16.25 -1.26 15.89
CA ASP A 42 -15.98 0.18 15.80
C ASP A 42 -15.52 0.59 14.38
N PRO A 43 -16.47 0.84 13.45
CA PRO A 43 -16.18 1.28 12.08
C PRO A 43 -15.20 2.44 11.95
N LEU A 44 -15.31 3.45 12.83
CA LEU A 44 -14.49 4.65 12.77
C LEU A 44 -13.01 4.33 13.05
N CYS A 45 -12.74 3.49 14.04
CA CYS A 45 -11.38 3.05 14.36
C CYS A 45 -10.79 2.21 13.23
N LEU A 46 -11.58 1.29 12.67
CA LEU A 46 -11.15 0.50 11.51
C LEU A 46 -10.82 1.39 10.31
N LEU A 47 -11.64 2.41 10.03
CA LEU A 47 -11.39 3.35 8.94
C LEU A 47 -10.10 4.15 9.14
N ILE A 48 -9.81 4.60 10.36
CA ILE A 48 -8.56 5.31 10.68
C ILE A 48 -7.35 4.38 10.45
N VAL A 49 -7.41 3.14 10.93
CA VAL A 49 -6.32 2.16 10.76
C VAL A 49 -6.14 1.80 9.28
N GLN A 50 -7.23 1.57 8.54
CA GLN A 50 -7.18 1.34 7.08
C GLN A 50 -6.53 2.51 6.35
N PHE A 51 -6.90 3.74 6.70
CA PHE A 51 -6.32 4.93 6.10
C PHE A 51 -4.80 4.99 6.34
N LEU A 52 -4.34 4.71 7.57
CA LEU A 52 -2.91 4.68 7.90
C LEU A 52 -2.16 3.61 7.09
N ILE A 53 -2.72 2.40 6.97
CA ILE A 53 -2.15 1.30 6.18
C ILE A 53 -2.04 1.68 4.70
N VAL A 54 -3.09 2.27 4.14
CA VAL A 54 -3.10 2.69 2.74
C VAL A 54 -2.06 3.79 2.52
N MET A 55 -2.00 4.79 3.39
CA MET A 55 -1.04 5.89 3.29
C MET A 55 0.42 5.41 3.41
N GLY A 56 0.69 4.45 4.30
CA GLY A 56 2.00 3.80 4.41
C GLY A 56 2.38 2.96 3.18
N GLY A 57 1.39 2.28 2.61
CA GLY A 57 1.57 1.33 1.51
C GLY A 57 1.71 1.96 0.12
N ILE A 58 1.08 3.10 -0.17
CA ILE A 58 1.09 3.74 -1.51
C ILE A 58 2.45 4.35 -1.89
N GLY A 59 3.34 4.59 -0.93
CA GLY A 59 4.70 5.06 -1.16
C GLY A 59 4.87 6.58 -1.28
N PHE A 60 6.10 7.04 -1.05
CA PHE A 60 6.45 8.46 -0.99
C PHE A 60 6.05 9.29 -2.21
N PRO A 61 6.22 8.82 -3.47
CA PRO A 61 5.79 9.58 -4.64
C PRO A 61 4.32 10.00 -4.57
N VAL A 62 3.47 9.13 -4.00
CA VAL A 62 2.04 9.40 -3.87
C VAL A 62 1.73 10.42 -2.81
N ILE A 63 2.42 10.33 -1.68
CA ILE A 63 2.28 11.29 -0.58
C ILE A 63 2.68 12.70 -1.05
N ILE A 64 3.81 12.82 -1.76
CA ILE A 64 4.30 14.09 -2.30
C ILE A 64 3.28 14.68 -3.31
N PHE A 65 2.68 13.83 -4.16
CA PHE A 65 1.64 14.27 -5.09
C PHE A 65 0.36 14.75 -4.38
N ILE A 66 -0.07 14.05 -3.33
CA ILE A 66 -1.21 14.47 -2.50
C ILE A 66 -0.90 15.80 -1.81
N GLU A 67 0.29 15.94 -1.23
CA GLU A 67 0.74 17.19 -0.60
C GLU A 67 0.71 18.34 -1.60
N LYS A 68 1.28 18.16 -2.80
CA LYS A 68 1.20 19.14 -3.89
C LYS A 68 -0.25 19.50 -4.22
N SER A 69 -1.13 18.51 -4.36
CA SER A 69 -2.54 18.72 -4.71
C SER A 69 -3.28 19.53 -3.65
N ILE A 70 -3.01 19.26 -2.36
CA ILE A 70 -3.57 20.02 -1.24
C ILE A 70 -3.03 21.46 -1.27
N LEU A 71 -1.73 21.63 -1.46
CA LEU A 71 -1.10 22.96 -1.55
C LEU A 71 -1.65 23.77 -2.73
N GLU A 72 -1.97 23.15 -3.87
CA GLU A 72 -2.60 23.83 -5.01
C GLU A 72 -4.03 24.29 -4.69
N ILE A 73 -4.81 23.50 -3.94
CA ILE A 73 -6.15 23.90 -3.48
C ILE A 73 -6.05 25.09 -2.53
N ILE A 74 -5.12 25.02 -1.57
CA ILE A 74 -4.87 26.09 -0.61
C ILE A 74 -4.39 27.36 -1.33
N GLN A 75 -3.47 27.24 -2.30
CA GLN A 75 -2.99 28.38 -3.08
C GLN A 75 -4.10 29.00 -3.93
N LYS A 76 -4.95 28.21 -4.58
CA LYS A 76 -6.12 28.74 -5.32
C LYS A 76 -7.08 29.50 -4.41
N PHE A 77 -7.29 29.01 -3.19
CA PHE A 77 -8.10 29.70 -2.19
C PHE A 77 -7.42 30.98 -1.71
N MET A 78 -6.14 30.91 -1.33
CA MET A 78 -5.34 32.05 -0.88
C MET A 78 -5.22 33.13 -1.95
N GLY A 79 -5.02 32.78 -3.22
CA GLY A 79 -4.97 33.74 -4.32
C GLY A 79 -6.31 34.46 -4.55
N LYS A 80 -7.45 33.79 -4.30
CA LYS A 80 -8.76 34.47 -4.29
C LYS A 80 -8.89 35.44 -3.12
N VAL A 81 -8.44 35.03 -1.94
CA VAL A 81 -8.43 35.89 -0.74
C VAL A 81 -7.52 37.09 -0.96
N GLU A 82 -6.33 36.89 -1.50
CA GLU A 82 -5.36 37.91 -1.86
C GLU A 82 -5.95 38.92 -2.84
N ALA A 83 -6.51 38.46 -3.97
CA ALA A 83 -7.11 39.35 -4.97
C ALA A 83 -8.28 40.20 -4.42
N VAL A 84 -9.14 39.61 -3.58
CA VAL A 84 -10.24 40.33 -2.92
C VAL A 84 -9.68 41.35 -1.92
N THR A 85 -8.67 40.96 -1.14
CA THR A 85 -8.05 41.82 -0.14
C THR A 85 -7.30 42.96 -0.79
N GLU A 86 -6.51 42.70 -1.83
CA GLU A 86 -5.84 43.71 -2.67
C GLU A 86 -6.82 44.74 -3.20
N THR A 87 -7.90 44.28 -3.83
CA THR A 87 -8.92 45.17 -4.42
C THR A 87 -9.59 46.04 -3.35
N PHE A 88 -9.95 45.43 -2.21
CA PHE A 88 -10.55 46.14 -1.09
C PHE A 88 -9.60 47.16 -0.48
N MET A 89 -8.34 46.79 -0.28
CA MET A 89 -7.32 47.64 0.32
C MET A 89 -6.93 48.80 -0.60
N MET A 90 -6.71 48.56 -1.91
CA MET A 90 -6.49 49.64 -2.88
C MET A 90 -7.63 50.65 -2.88
N ARG A 91 -8.89 50.17 -2.88
CA ARG A 91 -10.06 51.06 -2.83
C ARG A 91 -10.08 51.90 -1.56
N ARG A 92 -9.77 51.31 -0.41
CA ARG A 92 -9.72 52.00 0.88
C ARG A 92 -8.60 53.03 0.93
N THR A 93 -7.41 52.69 0.45
CA THR A 93 -6.27 53.61 0.39
C THR A 93 -6.53 54.78 -0.55
N VAL A 94 -7.17 54.56 -1.71
CA VAL A 94 -7.54 55.64 -2.64
C VAL A 94 -8.63 56.55 -2.08
N LEU A 95 -9.63 56.00 -1.39
CA LEU A 95 -10.78 56.78 -0.89
C LEU A 95 -10.51 57.48 0.45
N LEU A 96 -9.77 56.83 1.35
CA LEU A 96 -9.58 57.28 2.74
C LEU A 96 -8.14 57.72 3.04
N GLY A 97 -7.18 57.47 2.13
CA GLY A 97 -5.76 57.77 2.36
C GLY A 97 -5.14 56.91 3.47
N GLU A 98 -5.79 55.82 3.87
CA GLU A 98 -5.32 54.94 4.93
C GLU A 98 -4.34 53.89 4.39
N ASP A 99 -3.21 53.73 5.10
CA ASP A 99 -2.21 52.71 4.80
C ASP A 99 -2.74 51.30 5.09
N PRO A 100 -2.29 50.28 4.34
CA PRO A 100 -2.69 48.91 4.58
C PRO A 100 -2.18 48.42 5.94
N PRO A 101 -3.04 47.77 6.75
CA PRO A 101 -2.66 47.26 8.06
C PRO A 101 -1.69 46.08 7.95
N ALA A 102 -0.84 45.92 8.96
CA ALA A 102 0.25 44.93 8.97
C ALA A 102 -0.18 43.46 8.74
N TRP A 103 -1.44 43.10 9.06
CA TRP A 103 -1.94 41.74 8.79
C TRP A 103 -2.05 41.42 7.30
N TYR A 104 -2.16 42.43 6.44
CA TYR A 104 -2.17 42.26 4.98
C TYR A 104 -0.86 41.67 4.46
N ILE A 105 0.27 42.09 5.04
CA ILE A 105 1.61 41.56 4.72
C ILE A 105 1.67 40.06 5.03
N PHE A 106 0.99 39.60 6.08
CA PHE A 106 0.93 38.18 6.43
C PHE A 106 0.21 37.34 5.37
N VAL A 107 -0.87 37.86 4.78
CA VAL A 107 -1.62 37.18 3.71
C VAL A 107 -0.74 37.02 2.46
N ILE A 108 -0.09 38.10 2.01
CA ILE A 108 0.84 38.08 0.88
C ILE A 108 2.01 37.14 1.16
N ALA A 109 2.67 37.27 2.32
CA ALA A 109 3.83 36.44 2.67
C ALA A 109 3.49 34.95 2.69
N THR A 110 2.27 34.60 3.11
CA THR A 110 1.78 33.22 3.08
C THR A 110 1.51 32.75 1.65
N SER A 111 0.89 33.59 0.82
CA SER A 111 0.65 33.30 -0.60
C SER A 111 1.95 33.06 -1.36
N VAL A 112 2.92 33.98 -1.25
CA VAL A 112 4.24 33.86 -1.88
C VAL A 112 5.00 32.62 -1.41
N ARG A 113 4.94 32.28 -0.11
CA ARG A 113 5.56 31.05 0.41
C ARG A 113 4.92 29.79 -0.20
N LEU A 114 3.59 29.77 -0.37
CA LEU A 114 2.88 28.66 -0.99
C LEU A 114 3.26 28.50 -2.45
N GLU A 115 3.33 29.61 -3.20
CA GLU A 115 3.76 29.61 -4.61
C GLU A 115 5.18 29.10 -4.78
N GLY A 116 6.12 29.59 -3.95
CA GLY A 116 7.51 29.12 -3.99
C GLY A 116 7.63 27.62 -3.72
N ARG A 117 6.86 27.07 -2.77
CA ARG A 117 6.81 25.60 -2.54
C ARG A 117 6.23 24.86 -3.75
N LEU A 118 5.14 25.36 -4.34
CA LEU A 118 4.49 24.74 -5.49
C LEU A 118 5.36 24.76 -6.75
N GLU A 119 6.17 25.79 -6.94
CA GLU A 119 7.12 25.87 -8.05
C GLU A 119 8.18 24.77 -7.96
N ILE A 120 8.69 24.49 -6.75
CA ILE A 120 9.61 23.37 -6.50
C ILE A 120 8.93 22.05 -6.89
N TYR A 121 7.71 21.79 -6.40
CA TYR A 121 6.97 20.58 -6.78
C TYR A 121 6.71 20.49 -8.29
N ARG A 122 6.42 21.61 -8.95
CA ARG A 122 6.17 21.64 -10.40
C ARG A 122 7.45 21.31 -11.18
N LYS A 123 8.61 21.73 -10.69
CA LYS A 123 9.91 21.45 -11.30
C LYS A 123 10.35 20.00 -11.09
N GLU A 124 10.17 19.46 -9.89
CA GLU A 124 10.64 18.12 -9.49
C GLU A 124 9.68 16.98 -9.89
N LEU A 125 8.36 17.19 -9.82
CA LEU A 125 7.36 16.18 -10.24
C LEU A 125 7.01 16.30 -11.74
N PHE A 126 7.77 17.05 -12.52
CA PHE A 126 7.51 17.20 -13.95
C PHE A 126 7.79 15.89 -14.69
N GLY A 127 6.88 15.50 -15.59
CA GLY A 127 7.07 14.36 -16.49
C GLY A 127 5.91 13.37 -16.48
N ASP A 128 5.55 12.90 -17.68
CA ASP A 128 4.43 11.96 -17.89
C ASP A 128 4.64 10.62 -17.18
N ALA A 129 5.90 10.22 -16.96
CA ALA A 129 6.27 9.02 -16.21
C ALA A 129 5.77 9.04 -14.76
N ASN A 130 5.99 10.15 -14.05
CA ASN A 130 5.55 10.30 -12.66
C ASN A 130 4.03 10.30 -12.58
N ARG A 131 3.35 11.02 -13.49
CA ARG A 131 1.88 11.04 -13.56
C ARG A 131 1.29 9.65 -13.81
N MET A 132 1.89 8.89 -14.72
CA MET A 132 1.44 7.53 -15.02
C MET A 132 1.69 6.59 -13.84
N GLN A 133 2.87 6.62 -13.23
CA GLN A 133 3.19 5.81 -12.04
C GLN A 133 2.21 6.10 -10.91
N MET A 134 1.92 7.38 -10.66
CA MET A 134 0.95 7.83 -9.67
C MET A 134 -0.46 7.30 -9.93
N ALA A 135 -0.93 7.41 -11.17
CA ALA A 135 -2.23 6.88 -11.57
C ALA A 135 -2.32 5.37 -11.36
N ILE A 136 -1.27 4.62 -11.73
CA ILE A 136 -1.20 3.17 -11.51
C ILE A 136 -1.30 2.81 -10.04
N ILE A 137 -0.54 3.49 -9.17
CA ILE A 137 -0.51 3.15 -7.74
C ILE A 137 -1.86 3.44 -7.08
N VAL A 138 -2.44 4.62 -7.34
CA VAL A 138 -3.71 5.04 -6.72
C VAL A 138 -4.88 4.22 -7.25
N LEU A 139 -5.05 4.16 -8.58
CA LEU A 139 -6.16 3.42 -9.19
C LEU A 139 -6.02 1.91 -8.95
N GLY A 140 -4.81 1.37 -9.11
CA GLY A 140 -4.56 -0.04 -8.84
C GLY A 140 -4.87 -0.41 -7.40
N SER A 141 -4.44 0.42 -6.43
CA SER A 141 -4.70 0.13 -5.01
C SER A 141 -6.18 0.22 -4.69
N LEU A 142 -6.88 1.22 -5.23
CA LEU A 142 -8.32 1.36 -5.06
C LEU A 142 -9.05 0.15 -5.64
N ILE A 143 -8.71 -0.27 -6.86
CA ILE A 143 -9.31 -1.44 -7.52
C ILE A 143 -9.08 -2.70 -6.70
N LEU A 144 -7.83 -2.98 -6.28
CA LEU A 144 -7.52 -4.20 -5.51
C LEU A 144 -8.23 -4.23 -4.16
N ILE A 145 -8.25 -3.10 -3.43
CA ILE A 145 -8.92 -3.01 -2.12
C ILE A 145 -10.44 -3.18 -2.26
N HIS A 146 -11.05 -2.58 -3.28
CA HIS A 146 -12.51 -2.67 -3.44
C HIS A 146 -12.93 -4.03 -3.98
N ILE A 147 -12.23 -4.57 -4.97
CA ILE A 147 -12.51 -5.93 -5.47
C ILE A 147 -12.30 -6.96 -4.37
N GLY A 148 -11.19 -6.86 -3.63
CA GLY A 148 -10.90 -7.74 -2.50
C GLY A 148 -11.95 -7.61 -1.39
N GLY A 149 -12.24 -6.39 -0.93
CA GLY A 149 -13.22 -6.13 0.13
C GLY A 149 -14.63 -6.58 -0.23
N ILE A 150 -15.08 -6.34 -1.47
CA ILE A 150 -16.38 -6.81 -1.96
C ILE A 150 -16.40 -8.34 -2.06
N ALA A 151 -15.34 -8.97 -2.58
CA ALA A 151 -15.28 -10.42 -2.70
C ALA A 151 -15.30 -11.10 -1.32
N ILE A 152 -14.52 -10.60 -0.35
CA ILE A 152 -14.54 -11.10 1.04
C ILE A 152 -15.94 -10.92 1.64
N LEU A 153 -16.57 -9.75 1.46
CA LEU A 153 -17.92 -9.50 1.97
C LEU A 153 -18.94 -10.47 1.42
N LEU A 154 -18.86 -10.81 0.12
CA LEU A 154 -19.79 -11.72 -0.54
C LEU A 154 -19.57 -13.17 -0.13
N ILE A 155 -18.32 -13.61 0.00
CA ILE A 155 -17.97 -14.98 0.36
C ILE A 155 -18.30 -15.24 1.84
N GLU A 156 -17.85 -14.36 2.73
CA GLU A 156 -17.97 -14.53 4.18
C GLU A 156 -19.32 -14.03 4.73
N TYR A 157 -20.23 -13.52 3.90
CA TYR A 157 -21.45 -12.84 4.35
C TYR A 157 -22.28 -13.68 5.34
N ASN A 158 -22.35 -14.98 5.08
CA ASN A 158 -23.13 -15.96 5.84
C ASN A 158 -22.28 -16.85 6.75
N ASN A 159 -20.95 -16.71 6.75
CA ASN A 159 -20.08 -17.54 7.57
C ASN A 159 -20.22 -17.16 9.05
N VAL A 160 -20.76 -18.08 9.84
CA VAL A 160 -21.11 -17.86 11.25
C VAL A 160 -19.87 -17.75 12.14
N GLU A 161 -18.74 -18.31 11.71
CA GLU A 161 -17.48 -18.30 12.46
C GLU A 161 -16.70 -16.99 12.27
N THR A 162 -16.97 -16.23 11.19
CA THR A 162 -16.30 -14.96 10.88
C THR A 162 -17.23 -13.75 11.08
N ILE A 163 -17.72 -13.14 10.00
CA ILE A 163 -18.49 -11.89 10.01
C ILE A 163 -20.01 -12.13 10.00
N GLY A 164 -20.48 -13.38 9.84
CA GLY A 164 -21.90 -13.70 9.64
C GLY A 164 -22.81 -13.22 10.77
N LYS A 165 -22.31 -13.21 12.00
CA LYS A 165 -23.01 -12.75 13.22
C LYS A 165 -23.05 -11.22 13.39
N MET A 166 -22.27 -10.47 12.61
CA MET A 166 -22.12 -9.01 12.75
C MET A 166 -23.25 -8.23 12.06
N VAL A 167 -23.44 -6.96 12.44
CA VAL A 167 -24.39 -6.06 11.75
C VAL A 167 -23.83 -5.68 10.36
N PHE A 168 -24.69 -5.34 9.41
CA PHE A 168 -24.25 -5.01 8.03
C PHE A 168 -23.12 -3.98 7.96
N SER A 169 -23.16 -2.92 8.77
CA SER A 169 -22.08 -1.94 8.83
C SER A 169 -20.76 -2.57 9.26
N GLU A 170 -20.78 -3.36 10.34
CA GLU A 170 -19.62 -4.08 10.85
C GLU A 170 -19.10 -5.06 9.78
N LYS A 171 -19.96 -5.85 9.13
CA LYS A 171 -19.56 -6.73 8.02
C LYS A 171 -18.80 -5.96 6.95
N LEU A 172 -19.36 -4.85 6.48
CA LEU A 172 -18.76 -4.02 5.44
C LEU A 172 -17.36 -3.54 5.84
N PHE A 173 -17.20 -2.93 7.02
CA PHE A 173 -15.92 -2.39 7.45
C PHE A 173 -14.89 -3.46 7.77
N ASN A 174 -15.29 -4.61 8.33
CA ASN A 174 -14.38 -5.74 8.60
C ASN A 174 -13.90 -6.42 7.31
N SER A 175 -14.77 -6.61 6.31
CA SER A 175 -14.36 -7.20 5.02
C SER A 175 -13.37 -6.31 4.27
N PHE A 176 -13.63 -4.99 4.24
CA PHE A 176 -12.68 -4.03 3.67
C PHE A 176 -11.40 -3.92 4.49
N PHE A 177 -11.49 -4.01 5.82
CA PHE A 177 -10.32 -4.03 6.71
C PHE A 177 -9.41 -5.20 6.37
N LEU A 178 -9.95 -6.40 6.23
CA LEU A 178 -9.17 -7.58 5.89
C LEU A 178 -8.53 -7.45 4.50
N SER A 179 -9.24 -6.90 3.50
CA SER A 179 -8.67 -6.65 2.17
C SER A 179 -7.55 -5.60 2.18
N VAL A 180 -7.64 -4.57 3.00
CA VAL A 180 -6.57 -3.57 3.16
C VAL A 180 -5.39 -4.20 3.89
N SER A 181 -5.68 -4.96 4.95
CA SER A 181 -4.70 -5.56 5.84
C SER A 181 -3.89 -6.67 5.16
N SER A 182 -4.52 -7.47 4.29
CA SER A 182 -3.84 -8.51 3.51
C SER A 182 -2.80 -7.95 2.55
N ARG A 183 -2.86 -6.66 2.23
CA ARG A 183 -1.80 -5.96 1.48
C ARG A 183 -0.74 -5.39 2.42
N THR A 184 -0.05 -6.32 3.07
CA THR A 184 1.17 -6.14 3.85
C THR A 184 1.03 -5.54 5.26
N ALA A 185 -0.17 -5.47 5.87
CA ALA A 185 -0.31 -4.89 7.21
C ALA A 185 -0.67 -5.88 8.32
N GLY A 186 -1.19 -7.07 8.03
CA GLY A 186 -1.14 -8.18 8.99
C GLY A 186 -2.13 -8.17 10.14
N PHE A 187 -2.96 -7.14 10.28
CA PHE A 187 -3.99 -7.10 11.30
C PHE A 187 -5.23 -7.90 10.90
N ASN A 188 -5.80 -8.61 11.86
CA ASN A 188 -7.08 -9.28 11.75
C ASN A 188 -8.04 -8.75 12.81
N THR A 189 -9.34 -8.73 12.47
CA THR A 189 -10.44 -8.33 13.37
C THR A 189 -11.37 -9.49 13.71
N PHE A 190 -11.19 -10.62 13.05
CA PHE A 190 -11.85 -11.89 13.32
C PHE A 190 -10.85 -13.01 13.08
N ASP A 191 -11.20 -14.22 13.50
CA ASP A 191 -10.34 -15.38 13.34
C ASP A 191 -10.21 -15.74 11.85
N ILE A 192 -8.97 -15.71 11.36
CA ILE A 192 -8.68 -16.02 9.96
C ILE A 192 -8.51 -17.51 9.71
N THR A 193 -8.49 -18.34 10.75
CA THR A 193 -8.39 -19.81 10.62
C THR A 193 -9.68 -20.44 10.10
N GLU A 194 -10.82 -19.79 10.35
CA GLU A 194 -12.17 -20.27 10.00
C GLU A 194 -12.74 -19.62 8.72
N ILE A 195 -11.87 -19.07 7.86
CA ILE A 195 -12.28 -18.48 6.58
C ILE A 195 -12.62 -19.55 5.53
N GLU A 196 -13.50 -19.19 4.60
CA GLU A 196 -13.81 -20.04 3.47
C GLU A 196 -12.61 -20.22 2.54
N SER A 197 -12.55 -21.37 1.85
CA SER A 197 -11.44 -21.69 0.93
C SER A 197 -11.30 -20.68 -0.21
N ALA A 198 -12.40 -20.06 -0.64
CA ALA A 198 -12.37 -19.00 -1.65
C ALA A 198 -11.73 -17.71 -1.11
N THR A 199 -12.02 -17.34 0.14
CA THR A 199 -11.39 -16.19 0.82
C THR A 199 -9.90 -16.44 0.99
N TYR A 200 -9.51 -17.65 1.39
CA TYR A 200 -8.11 -18.06 1.46
C TYR A 200 -7.34 -17.78 0.17
N VAL A 201 -7.84 -18.25 -0.98
CA VAL A 201 -7.16 -18.08 -2.29
C VAL A 201 -7.07 -16.60 -2.65
N LEU A 202 -8.14 -15.85 -2.41
CA LEU A 202 -8.18 -14.41 -2.63
C LEU A 202 -7.13 -13.69 -1.78
N LEU A 203 -7.00 -14.03 -0.50
CA LEU A 203 -5.99 -13.43 0.39
C LEU A 203 -4.58 -13.76 -0.10
N CYS A 204 -4.27 -15.00 -0.47
CA CYS A 204 -2.97 -15.34 -1.03
C CYS A 204 -2.63 -14.51 -2.28
N ALA A 205 -3.60 -14.28 -3.17
CA ALA A 205 -3.41 -13.44 -4.35
C ALA A 205 -3.17 -11.96 -3.98
N LEU A 206 -3.91 -11.43 -3.01
CA LEU A 206 -3.74 -10.05 -2.53
C LEU A 206 -2.42 -9.84 -1.78
N MET A 207 -1.98 -10.82 -0.99
CA MET A 207 -0.70 -10.80 -0.25
C MET A 207 0.51 -10.79 -1.18
N PHE A 208 0.41 -11.46 -2.32
CA PHE A 208 1.45 -11.46 -3.33
C PHE A 208 1.68 -10.07 -3.94
N ILE A 209 0.59 -9.30 -4.08
CA ILE A 209 0.58 -7.97 -4.67
C ILE A 209 0.64 -6.92 -3.55
N GLY A 210 1.84 -6.42 -3.31
CA GLY A 210 2.10 -5.39 -2.32
C GLY A 210 1.63 -3.99 -2.73
N GLY A 211 2.17 -3.01 -2.01
CA GLY A 211 1.90 -1.58 -2.22
C GLY A 211 2.71 -0.94 -3.35
N GLY A 212 2.82 0.39 -3.29
CA GLY A 212 3.59 1.19 -4.22
C GLY A 212 5.11 1.08 -3.98
N PRO A 213 5.92 1.43 -4.99
CA PRO A 213 7.36 1.58 -4.83
C PRO A 213 7.68 2.68 -3.81
N GLN A 214 8.79 2.53 -3.07
CA GLN A 214 9.19 3.43 -1.98
C GLN A 214 8.15 3.55 -0.84
N GLY A 215 7.23 2.59 -0.74
CA GLY A 215 6.31 2.44 0.38
C GLY A 215 6.77 1.42 1.40
N ALA A 216 6.03 1.35 2.50
CA ALA A 216 6.29 0.41 3.59
C ALA A 216 5.75 -1.00 3.32
N ALA A 217 5.36 -1.33 2.08
CA ALA A 217 4.80 -2.64 1.73
C ALA A 217 5.87 -3.58 1.11
N GLY A 218 5.88 -4.85 1.51
CA GLY A 218 6.69 -5.91 0.88
C GLY A 218 6.04 -6.52 -0.35
N GLY A 219 6.54 -7.69 -0.77
CA GLY A 219 6.00 -8.45 -1.91
C GLY A 219 6.27 -7.79 -3.28
N ILE A 220 5.52 -8.21 -4.30
CA ILE A 220 5.64 -7.60 -5.63
C ILE A 220 4.88 -6.29 -5.64
N LYS A 221 5.56 -5.20 -6.00
CA LYS A 221 4.94 -3.87 -6.09
C LYS A 221 3.78 -3.85 -7.09
N ILE A 222 2.80 -3.02 -6.79
CA ILE A 222 1.62 -2.86 -7.64
C ILE A 222 1.97 -2.38 -9.06
N THR A 223 3.02 -1.57 -9.21
CA THR A 223 3.50 -1.09 -10.51
C THR A 223 4.00 -2.24 -11.37
N THR A 224 4.79 -3.16 -10.78
CA THR A 224 5.25 -4.39 -11.42
C THR A 224 4.07 -5.24 -11.89
N PHE A 225 3.10 -5.48 -11.02
CA PHE A 225 1.91 -6.28 -11.35
C PHE A 225 1.09 -5.65 -12.49
N PHE A 226 0.86 -4.34 -12.43
CA PHE A 226 0.09 -3.62 -13.44
C PHE A 226 0.77 -3.63 -14.82
N ILE A 227 2.09 -3.45 -14.88
CA ILE A 227 2.86 -3.54 -16.13
C ILE A 227 2.73 -4.93 -16.76
N LEU A 228 2.71 -6.00 -15.94
CA LEU A 228 2.52 -7.36 -16.45
C LEU A 228 1.11 -7.56 -17.02
N ILE A 229 0.07 -6.97 -16.41
CA ILE A 229 -1.28 -6.96 -16.99
C ILE A 229 -1.30 -6.22 -18.33
N LEU A 230 -0.66 -5.05 -18.43
CA LEU A 230 -0.57 -4.30 -19.69
C LEU A 230 0.19 -5.08 -20.76
N TYR A 231 1.26 -5.77 -20.37
CA TYR A 231 2.01 -6.66 -21.26
C TYR A 231 1.13 -7.81 -21.77
N LEU A 232 0.38 -8.49 -20.89
CA LEU A 232 -0.56 -9.55 -21.28
C LEU A 232 -1.68 -9.03 -22.19
N LYS A 233 -2.22 -7.84 -21.92
CA LYS A 233 -3.22 -7.19 -22.79
C LYS A 233 -2.67 -6.95 -24.21
N ASN A 234 -1.38 -6.61 -24.31
CA ASN A 234 -0.69 -6.43 -25.58
C ASN A 234 -0.47 -7.77 -26.32
N VAL A 235 -0.17 -8.86 -25.60
CA VAL A 235 -0.10 -10.20 -26.22
C VAL A 235 -1.43 -10.58 -26.89
N ILE A 236 -2.56 -10.21 -26.30
CA ILE A 236 -3.91 -10.48 -26.84
C ILE A 236 -4.24 -9.57 -28.04
N ARG A 237 -3.65 -8.37 -28.12
CA ARG A 237 -3.80 -7.43 -29.25
C ARG A 237 -2.41 -7.04 -29.77
N PRO A 238 -1.82 -7.81 -30.70
CA PRO A 238 -0.40 -7.73 -31.07
C PRO A 238 0.09 -6.44 -31.76
N GLN A 239 -0.61 -5.31 -31.61
CA GLN A 239 -0.26 -4.04 -32.23
C GLN A 239 0.44 -3.09 -31.26
N ALA A 240 1.73 -2.90 -31.50
CA ALA A 240 2.61 -1.85 -30.94
C ALA A 240 2.91 -1.93 -29.43
N ARG A 241 3.85 -1.10 -28.98
CA ARG A 241 4.54 -1.14 -27.67
C ARG A 241 3.57 -1.24 -26.49
N VAL A 242 4.05 -1.71 -25.33
CA VAL A 242 3.21 -1.76 -24.10
C VAL A 242 2.80 -0.33 -23.75
N GLN A 243 1.51 -0.03 -23.77
CA GLN A 243 0.99 1.32 -23.56
C GLN A 243 0.06 1.42 -22.35
N ALA A 244 0.12 2.55 -21.66
CA ALA A 244 -0.85 2.92 -20.63
C ALA A 244 -1.29 4.38 -20.82
N TRP A 245 -2.61 4.64 -20.78
CA TRP A 245 -3.18 5.97 -21.03
C TRP A 245 -2.73 6.66 -22.35
N GLY A 246 -2.36 5.86 -23.36
CA GLY A 246 -1.88 6.37 -24.66
C GLY A 246 -0.37 6.62 -24.73
N GLU A 247 0.36 6.43 -23.62
CA GLU A 247 1.80 6.58 -23.56
C GLU A 247 2.52 5.22 -23.58
N ASP A 248 3.69 5.15 -24.21
CA ASP A 248 4.52 3.95 -24.27
C ASP A 248 5.26 3.74 -22.93
N VAL A 249 5.19 2.52 -22.39
CA VAL A 249 6.00 2.07 -21.25
C VAL A 249 7.38 1.63 -21.76
N SER A 250 8.43 2.03 -21.04
CA SER A 250 9.81 1.67 -21.40
C SER A 250 9.99 0.15 -21.46
N LYS A 251 10.74 -0.33 -22.46
CA LYS A 251 11.03 -1.77 -22.60
C LYS A 251 11.80 -2.29 -21.38
N ASN A 252 12.61 -1.43 -20.78
CA ASN A 252 13.37 -1.73 -19.59
C ASN A 252 12.46 -1.98 -18.37
N SER A 253 11.46 -1.12 -18.13
CA SER A 253 10.50 -1.31 -17.03
C SER A 253 9.69 -2.61 -17.21
N VAL A 254 9.33 -2.97 -18.45
CA VAL A 254 8.68 -4.25 -18.74
C VAL A 254 9.62 -5.42 -18.44
N ALA A 255 10.86 -5.38 -18.93
CA ALA A 255 11.83 -6.45 -18.72
C ALA A 255 12.16 -6.68 -17.24
N ILE A 256 12.38 -5.60 -16.48
CA ILE A 256 12.64 -5.66 -15.04
C ILE A 256 11.41 -6.23 -14.31
N SER A 257 10.19 -5.79 -14.66
CA SER A 257 8.94 -6.31 -14.07
C SER A 257 8.80 -7.82 -14.26
N THR A 258 9.04 -8.30 -15.47
CA THR A 258 8.99 -9.73 -15.81
C THR A 258 10.05 -10.51 -15.01
N ARG A 259 11.27 -9.99 -14.88
CA ARG A 259 12.33 -10.63 -14.08
C ARG A 259 11.96 -10.72 -12.60
N ILE A 260 11.44 -9.64 -12.00
CA ILE A 260 11.00 -9.62 -10.60
C ILE A 260 9.94 -10.69 -10.36
N TYR A 261 8.94 -10.79 -11.25
CA TYR A 261 7.87 -11.77 -11.13
C TYR A 261 8.37 -13.21 -11.20
N PHE A 262 9.19 -13.56 -12.20
CA PHE A 262 9.74 -14.91 -12.28
C PHE A 262 10.64 -15.24 -11.09
N LEU A 263 11.48 -14.31 -10.65
CA LEU A 263 12.34 -14.54 -9.50
C LEU A 263 11.53 -14.72 -8.20
N ALA A 264 10.46 -13.95 -8.02
CA ALA A 264 9.54 -14.09 -6.89
C ALA A 264 8.84 -15.44 -6.89
N THR A 265 8.24 -15.85 -8.01
CA THR A 265 7.54 -17.14 -8.12
C THR A 265 8.49 -18.33 -7.90
N ILE A 266 9.69 -18.31 -8.48
CA ILE A 266 10.70 -19.35 -8.25
C ILE A 266 11.10 -19.39 -6.78
N SER A 267 11.34 -18.23 -6.16
CA SER A 267 11.71 -18.18 -4.74
C SER A 267 10.61 -18.76 -3.85
N LEU A 268 9.34 -18.42 -4.10
CA LEU A 268 8.20 -18.96 -3.37
C LEU A 268 8.13 -20.49 -3.48
N VAL A 269 8.28 -21.05 -4.68
CA VAL A 269 8.27 -22.51 -4.89
C VAL A 269 9.42 -23.18 -4.13
N VAL A 270 10.62 -22.61 -4.19
CA VAL A 270 11.79 -23.16 -3.48
C VAL A 270 11.60 -23.11 -1.96
N PHE A 271 11.19 -21.98 -1.41
CA PHE A 271 10.94 -21.85 0.02
C PHE A 271 9.77 -22.73 0.49
N MET A 272 8.70 -22.81 -0.28
CA MET A 272 7.57 -23.71 0.00
C MET A 272 8.04 -25.17 0.07
N PHE A 273 8.87 -25.61 -0.88
CA PHE A 273 9.44 -26.95 -0.87
C PHE A 273 10.32 -27.19 0.37
N LEU A 274 11.25 -26.28 0.67
CA LEU A 274 12.16 -26.39 1.82
C LEU A 274 11.39 -26.40 3.16
N ILE A 275 10.40 -25.53 3.32
CA ILE A 275 9.58 -25.46 4.52
C ILE A 275 8.73 -26.73 4.65
N THR A 276 8.15 -27.23 3.56
CA THR A 276 7.38 -28.50 3.60
C THR A 276 8.25 -29.68 4.05
N LEU A 277 9.49 -29.76 3.56
CA LEU A 277 10.45 -30.77 4.01
C LEU A 277 10.81 -30.60 5.49
N ALA A 278 11.07 -29.37 5.94
CA ALA A 278 11.39 -29.07 7.33
C ALA A 278 10.20 -29.31 8.28
N ASN A 279 8.97 -29.14 7.79
CA ASN A 279 7.76 -29.32 8.56
C ASN A 279 7.48 -30.78 8.91
N GLY A 280 7.86 -31.71 8.04
CA GLY A 280 7.67 -33.14 8.27
C GLY A 280 6.20 -33.55 8.37
N ASN A 281 5.31 -32.91 7.60
CA ASN A 281 3.85 -33.14 7.56
C ASN A 281 3.12 -32.87 8.89
N ARG A 282 3.61 -31.95 9.73
CA ARG A 282 2.87 -31.50 10.93
C ARG A 282 1.65 -30.66 10.59
N HIS A 283 1.72 -29.90 9.51
CA HIS A 283 0.65 -29.03 9.01
C HIS A 283 0.33 -29.33 7.55
N GLY A 284 -0.90 -29.01 7.14
CA GLY A 284 -1.34 -29.15 5.75
C GLY A 284 -0.61 -28.21 4.80
N ILE A 285 -0.61 -28.56 3.52
CA ILE A 285 0.07 -27.79 2.47
C ILE A 285 -0.55 -26.40 2.29
N GLU A 286 -1.86 -26.29 2.56
CA GLU A 286 -2.63 -25.06 2.57
C GLU A 286 -2.15 -24.10 3.66
N THR A 287 -1.93 -24.57 4.88
CA THR A 287 -1.40 -23.71 5.95
C THR A 287 0.00 -23.21 5.60
N ILE A 288 0.86 -24.11 5.11
CA ILE A 288 2.23 -23.76 4.70
C ILE A 288 2.22 -22.75 3.56
N PHE A 289 1.39 -22.94 2.54
CA PHE A 289 1.30 -22.01 1.41
C PHE A 289 0.87 -20.62 1.88
N PHE A 290 -0.11 -20.52 2.77
CA PHE A 290 -0.55 -19.23 3.32
C PHE A 290 0.56 -18.52 4.08
N GLU A 291 1.27 -19.23 4.96
CA GLU A 291 2.39 -18.67 5.73
C GLU A 291 3.54 -18.23 4.83
N VAL A 292 3.86 -19.00 3.78
CA VAL A 292 4.89 -18.64 2.80
C VAL A 292 4.50 -17.39 2.02
N MET A 293 3.23 -17.29 1.58
CA MET A 293 2.72 -16.11 0.88
C MET A 293 2.72 -14.87 1.79
N SER A 294 2.27 -15.03 3.04
CA SER A 294 2.28 -13.97 4.04
C SER A 294 3.71 -13.51 4.38
N ALA A 295 4.64 -14.44 4.58
CA ALA A 295 6.04 -14.13 4.86
C ALA A 295 6.71 -13.40 3.69
N PHE A 296 6.53 -13.87 2.45
CA PHE A 296 7.07 -13.21 1.26
C PHE A 296 6.46 -11.83 1.01
N GLY A 297 5.15 -11.68 1.20
CA GLY A 297 4.47 -10.38 1.12
C GLY A 297 4.79 -9.45 2.31
N THR A 298 5.50 -9.96 3.33
CA THR A 298 5.69 -9.33 4.64
C THR A 298 4.36 -8.82 5.21
N VAL A 299 3.34 -9.69 5.18
CA VAL A 299 1.97 -9.36 5.56
C VAL A 299 1.78 -9.52 7.04
N GLY A 300 2.09 -10.69 7.59
CA GLY A 300 1.96 -10.95 9.02
C GLY A 300 0.63 -11.58 9.43
N LEU A 301 -0.27 -11.86 8.49
CA LEU A 301 -1.42 -12.74 8.75
C LEU A 301 -0.92 -14.19 8.86
N SER A 302 -1.47 -14.96 9.80
CA SER A 302 -1.07 -16.35 10.08
C SER A 302 -2.29 -17.21 10.41
N LEU A 303 -2.30 -18.45 9.93
CA LEU A 303 -3.33 -19.43 10.29
C LEU A 303 -2.96 -20.22 11.57
N GLY A 304 -2.13 -19.62 12.43
CA GLY A 304 -1.72 -20.19 13.72
C GLY A 304 -0.50 -21.12 13.68
N MET A 305 0.12 -21.34 12.52
CA MET A 305 1.31 -22.21 12.40
C MET A 305 2.58 -21.57 12.99
N THR A 306 2.66 -20.23 12.99
CA THR A 306 3.86 -19.47 13.40
C THR A 306 4.38 -19.83 14.80
N ALA A 307 3.47 -20.10 15.75
CA ALA A 307 3.82 -20.47 17.13
C ALA A 307 4.50 -21.84 17.26
N TYR A 308 4.31 -22.73 16.29
CA TYR A 308 4.79 -24.13 16.32
C TYR A 308 5.97 -24.37 15.36
N THR A 309 6.64 -23.30 14.95
CA THR A 309 7.76 -23.38 14.02
C THR A 309 9.04 -23.91 14.67
N ASN A 310 9.72 -24.82 13.96
CA ASN A 310 11.05 -25.31 14.34
C ASN A 310 12.13 -24.28 13.99
N ASP A 311 13.32 -24.42 14.56
CA ASP A 311 14.41 -23.44 14.35
C ASP A 311 14.86 -23.34 12.88
N LEU A 312 14.83 -24.45 12.14
CA LEU A 312 15.08 -24.44 10.69
C LEU A 312 13.99 -23.67 9.92
N GLU A 313 12.72 -23.88 10.28
CA GLU A 313 11.60 -23.15 9.65
C GLU A 313 11.68 -21.66 9.95
N LYS A 314 12.01 -21.28 11.19
CA LYS A 314 12.21 -19.87 11.58
C LYS A 314 13.27 -19.22 10.71
N PHE A 315 14.41 -19.88 10.49
CA PHE A 315 15.46 -19.35 9.63
C PHE A 315 14.98 -19.17 8.17
N LEU A 316 14.24 -20.14 7.64
CA LEU A 316 13.67 -20.07 6.29
C LEU A 316 12.65 -18.91 6.17
N TYR A 317 11.77 -18.73 7.15
CA TYR A 317 10.81 -17.63 7.16
C TYR A 317 11.51 -16.26 7.30
N ILE A 318 12.55 -16.14 8.13
CA ILE A 318 13.34 -14.90 8.23
C ILE A 318 13.98 -14.55 6.88
N ALA A 319 14.59 -15.53 6.21
CA ALA A 319 15.19 -15.31 4.89
C ALA A 319 14.13 -14.91 3.85
N LEU A 320 12.96 -15.54 3.88
CA LEU A 320 11.85 -15.25 2.98
C LEU A 320 11.26 -13.84 3.22
N MET A 321 11.07 -13.44 4.48
CA MET A 321 10.62 -12.09 4.85
C MET A 321 11.63 -11.02 4.44
N PHE A 322 12.93 -11.28 4.65
CA PHE A 322 13.98 -10.37 4.22
C PHE A 322 13.99 -10.21 2.69
N MET A 323 13.85 -11.32 1.96
CA MET A 323 13.75 -11.33 0.50
C MET A 323 12.51 -10.59 -0.02
N GLY A 324 11.37 -10.79 0.64
CA GLY A 324 10.13 -10.08 0.38
C GLY A 324 10.20 -8.57 0.63
N ARG A 325 10.95 -8.15 1.66
CA ARG A 325 11.07 -6.74 2.05
C ARG A 325 12.06 -5.95 1.19
N VAL A 326 13.26 -6.50 1.01
CA VAL A 326 14.36 -5.85 0.26
C VAL A 326 14.09 -5.88 -1.24
N GLY A 327 13.28 -6.84 -1.69
CA GLY A 327 12.97 -7.08 -3.09
C GLY A 327 13.92 -8.12 -3.68
N THR A 328 13.33 -9.12 -4.33
CA THR A 328 14.04 -10.25 -4.92
C THR A 328 15.12 -9.81 -5.92
N PHE A 329 14.81 -8.80 -6.74
CA PHE A 329 15.71 -8.27 -7.75
C PHE A 329 16.87 -7.47 -7.15
N THR A 330 16.63 -6.68 -6.10
CA THR A 330 17.68 -5.95 -5.38
C THR A 330 18.71 -6.92 -4.79
N LEU A 331 18.24 -8.01 -4.19
CA LEU A 331 19.12 -9.06 -3.67
C LEU A 331 19.92 -9.73 -4.79
N LEU A 332 19.28 -10.04 -5.92
CA LEU A 332 19.97 -10.61 -7.07
C LEU A 332 21.10 -9.68 -7.53
N ILE A 333 20.85 -8.37 -7.67
CA ILE A 333 21.88 -7.39 -8.03
C ILE A 333 23.02 -7.38 -7.01
N ALA A 334 22.69 -7.40 -5.71
CA ALA A 334 23.69 -7.38 -4.65
C ALA A 334 24.62 -8.60 -4.70
N PHE A 335 24.08 -9.78 -5.02
CA PHE A 335 24.87 -11.02 -5.12
C PHE A 335 25.64 -11.14 -6.43
N THR A 336 25.06 -10.72 -7.56
CA THR A 336 25.70 -10.88 -8.86
C THR A 336 26.63 -9.73 -9.20
N GLY A 337 26.49 -8.56 -8.57
CA GLY A 337 27.27 -7.35 -8.87
C GLY A 337 26.88 -6.63 -10.17
N HIS A 338 25.88 -7.15 -10.90
CA HIS A 338 25.43 -6.60 -12.17
C HIS A 338 23.92 -6.71 -12.27
N SER A 339 23.27 -5.67 -12.81
CA SER A 339 21.82 -5.68 -13.01
C SER A 339 21.34 -6.64 -14.10
N GLY A 340 22.25 -7.28 -14.83
CA GLY A 340 21.93 -8.09 -16.01
C GLY A 340 21.18 -7.30 -17.09
N LEU A 341 21.21 -5.96 -17.00
CA LEU A 341 20.73 -5.06 -18.03
C LEU A 341 21.91 -4.81 -18.96
N GLY A 342 22.10 -5.72 -19.91
CA GLY A 342 22.71 -5.30 -21.17
C GLY A 342 21.86 -4.15 -21.72
N ASP A 343 22.48 -3.16 -22.35
CA ASP A 343 21.77 -2.12 -23.07
C ASP A 343 20.79 -2.82 -24.02
N LEU A 344 19.49 -2.81 -23.69
CA LEU A 344 18.45 -3.57 -24.39
C LEU A 344 18.16 -2.85 -25.72
N GLY A 345 19.18 -2.78 -26.59
CA GLY A 345 19.13 -2.34 -27.97
C GLY A 345 18.29 -1.09 -28.25
N GLY A 346 18.96 0.06 -28.29
CA GLY A 346 18.41 1.32 -28.81
C GLY A 346 17.95 2.31 -27.73
N LYS A 347 17.77 3.58 -28.12
CA LYS A 347 17.18 4.62 -27.27
C LYS A 347 15.93 4.05 -26.58
N ASP A 348 15.91 4.10 -25.25
CA ASP A 348 14.76 3.72 -24.44
C ASP A 348 13.67 4.77 -24.67
N ASP A 349 12.79 4.53 -25.65
CA ASP A 349 11.85 5.52 -26.18
C ASP A 349 10.56 5.66 -25.35
N GLY A 350 10.43 4.94 -24.23
CA GLY A 350 9.20 4.91 -23.42
C GLY A 350 9.36 5.52 -22.03
N LEU A 351 8.24 5.81 -21.37
CA LEU A 351 8.20 6.33 -20.02
C LEU A 351 8.69 5.27 -19.03
N LYS A 352 9.70 5.62 -18.23
CA LYS A 352 10.27 4.76 -17.20
C LYS A 352 9.38 4.76 -15.96
N ILE A 353 8.85 3.59 -15.62
CA ILE A 353 8.07 3.38 -14.38
C ILE A 353 8.97 2.69 -13.37
N GLN A 354 8.93 3.15 -12.12
CA GLN A 354 9.62 2.47 -11.03
C GLN A 354 8.97 1.13 -10.71
N VAL A 355 9.78 0.08 -10.70
CA VAL A 355 9.40 -1.32 -10.50
C VAL A 355 10.40 -1.98 -9.56
N GLY A 356 9.91 -2.86 -8.68
CA GLY A 356 10.73 -3.49 -7.63
C GLY A 356 10.75 -2.68 -6.34
#